data_AF-C3QTY8-F1
#
_entry.id   AF-C3QTY8-F1
#
_cell.length_a   1.000
_cell.length_b   1.000
_cell.length_c   1.000
_cell.angle_alpha   90.00
_cell.angle_beta   90.00
_cell.angle_gamma   90.00
#
_symmetry.space_group_name_H-M   'P 1'
#
loop_
_entity.id
_entity.type
_entity.pdbx_description
1 polymer ?
#
loop_
_entity_poly.entity_id
_entity_poly.type
_entity_poly.pdbx_seq_one_letter_code
_entity_poly.pdbx_strand_id
1 'polypeptide(L)'
;MVTVTFQIKPYLAAYMYMRYKNHLDVPPDRSSSSLSAIHLLDTQPIYHFLHQLSIPHPPNASWHETGNITFTLPHPRNGKNPNVYNYIGHNSALIIEKAMEVEMRAELYEFLLENKYCHGIMFKKSMETFVEHYNMVGLVEEESLMRAFQRWRKMMKEEKNR
;
A
#
# COMPACT_ATOMS: atom_id res chain seq x y z
N MET A 1 16.29 -7.38 12.22
CA MET A 1 15.31 -7.08 11.16
C MET A 1 15.61 -5.66 10.69
N VAL A 2 15.71 -5.43 9.38
CA VAL A 2 15.99 -4.08 8.85
C VAL A 2 14.68 -3.53 8.30
N THR A 3 14.32 -2.33 8.71
CA THR A 3 13.13 -1.62 8.27
C THR A 3 13.49 -0.51 7.29
N VAL A 4 12.50 -0.08 6.51
CA VAL A 4 12.57 1.15 5.74
C VAL A 4 11.27 1.92 5.90
N THR A 5 11.40 3.23 6.08
CA THR A 5 10.29 4.15 6.24
C THR A 5 10.38 5.22 5.17
N PHE A 6 9.26 5.51 4.50
CA PHE A 6 9.17 6.55 3.48
C PHE A 6 7.77 7.16 3.45
N GLN A 7 7.64 8.28 2.74
CA GLN A 7 6.38 9.02 2.63
C GLN A 7 5.58 8.56 1.40
N ILE A 8 4.29 8.29 1.60
CA ILE A 8 3.30 8.04 0.55
C ILE A 8 2.00 8.83 0.85
N LYS A 9 1.03 8.76 -0.07
CA LYS A 9 -0.33 9.28 0.15
C LYS A 9 -0.94 8.70 1.44
N PRO A 10 -1.49 9.53 2.34
CA PRO A 10 -2.01 9.08 3.63
C PRO A 10 -3.04 7.95 3.57
N TYR A 11 -3.99 8.01 2.62
CA TYR A 11 -5.01 6.96 2.49
C TYR A 11 -4.42 5.61 2.08
N LEU A 12 -3.33 5.59 1.28
CA LEU A 12 -2.63 4.35 0.93
C LEU A 12 -1.90 3.78 2.14
N ALA A 13 -1.31 4.63 2.99
CA ALA A 13 -0.71 4.16 4.23
C ALA A 13 -1.76 3.51 5.14
N ALA A 14 -2.91 4.16 5.32
CA ALA A 14 -4.03 3.62 6.10
C ALA A 14 -4.52 2.26 5.55
N TYR A 15 -4.71 2.19 4.22
CA TYR A 15 -5.05 0.94 3.53
C TYR A 15 -4.04 -0.17 3.83
N MET A 16 -2.74 0.08 3.63
CA MET A 16 -1.69 -0.93 3.82
C MET A 16 -1.62 -1.41 5.28
N TYR A 17 -1.69 -0.50 6.26
CA TYR A 17 -1.66 -0.91 7.67
C TYR A 17 -2.86 -1.74 8.08
N MET A 18 -4.06 -1.43 7.60
CA MET A 18 -5.23 -2.23 7.90
C MET A 18 -5.20 -3.57 7.16
N ARG A 19 -4.83 -3.56 5.88
CA ARG A 19 -4.75 -4.76 5.04
C ARG A 19 -3.77 -5.80 5.58
N TYR A 20 -2.66 -5.33 6.15
CA TYR A 20 -1.57 -6.15 6.68
C TYR A 20 -1.50 -6.11 8.21
N LYS A 21 -2.59 -5.78 8.91
CA LYS A 21 -2.62 -5.65 10.38
C LYS A 21 -2.11 -6.89 11.14
N ASN A 22 -2.41 -8.08 10.63
CA ASN A 22 -1.96 -9.36 11.22
C ASN A 22 -0.48 -9.67 10.92
N HIS A 23 0.15 -8.88 10.05
CA HIS A 23 1.55 -8.97 9.66
C HIS A 23 2.35 -7.78 10.17
N LEU A 24 1.86 -7.09 11.20
CA LEU A 24 2.61 -6.04 11.87
C LEU A 24 3.52 -6.65 12.94
N ASP A 25 4.76 -6.18 12.98
CA ASP A 25 5.64 -6.50 14.11
C ASP A 25 5.06 -5.81 15.37
N VAL A 26 4.98 -6.59 16.47
CA VAL A 26 4.42 -6.32 17.82
C VAL A 26 4.33 -4.83 18.22
N PRO A 27 3.28 -4.39 18.97
CA PRO A 27 2.99 -2.96 19.14
C PRO A 27 4.19 -2.19 19.68
N PRO A 28 4.34 -0.92 19.30
CA PRO A 28 5.37 -0.08 19.89
C PRO A 28 5.21 -0.12 21.40
N ASP A 29 6.31 -0.43 22.09
CA ASP A 29 6.41 -0.12 23.51
C ASP A 29 5.96 1.33 23.67
N ARG A 30 5.10 1.61 24.67
CA ARG A 30 4.24 2.81 24.79
C ARG A 30 4.97 4.17 24.80
N SER A 31 6.27 4.19 24.53
CA SER A 31 7.19 5.31 24.51
C SER A 31 7.73 5.69 23.12
N SER A 32 7.48 4.91 22.06
CA SER A 32 7.96 5.24 20.70
C SER A 32 6.81 5.60 19.76
N SER A 33 6.83 6.82 19.24
CA SER A 33 5.88 7.37 18.25
C SER A 33 5.95 6.69 16.86
N SER A 34 6.64 5.56 16.73
CA SER A 34 6.87 4.83 15.49
C SER A 34 5.75 3.81 15.25
N LEU A 35 5.08 3.90 14.10
CA LEU A 35 4.14 2.88 13.63
C LEU A 35 4.86 1.52 13.48
N SER A 36 4.18 0.42 13.82
CA SER A 36 4.71 -0.94 13.63
C SER A 36 5.05 -1.21 12.17
N ALA A 37 6.18 -1.87 11.91
CA ALA A 37 6.59 -2.24 10.55
C ALA A 37 5.65 -3.29 9.94
N ILE A 38 5.33 -3.15 8.65
CA ILE A 38 4.60 -4.15 7.88
C ILE A 38 5.57 -5.22 7.39
N HIS A 39 5.32 -6.47 7.76
CA HIS A 39 6.07 -7.63 7.29
C HIS A 39 5.37 -8.28 6.09
N LEU A 40 5.92 -8.08 4.89
CA LEU A 40 5.38 -8.67 3.68
C LEU A 40 5.92 -10.09 3.43
N LEU A 41 5.06 -10.96 2.90
CA LEU A 41 5.42 -12.29 2.40
C LEU A 41 5.98 -12.20 0.97
N ASP A 42 6.77 -13.18 0.57
CA ASP A 42 7.35 -13.28 -0.78
C ASP A 42 6.32 -13.52 -1.89
N THR A 43 5.08 -13.82 -1.55
CA THR A 43 3.95 -13.92 -2.48
C THR A 43 3.31 -12.58 -2.81
N GLN A 44 3.64 -11.52 -2.06
CA GLN A 44 3.00 -10.21 -2.20
C GLN A 44 3.82 -9.33 -3.18
N PRO A 45 3.20 -8.72 -4.21
CA PRO A 45 3.94 -7.96 -5.22
C PRO A 45 4.82 -6.84 -4.64
N ILE A 46 4.35 -6.14 -3.60
CA ILE A 46 5.08 -5.04 -2.95
C ILE A 46 6.40 -5.52 -2.33
N TYR A 47 6.49 -6.78 -1.87
CA TYR A 47 7.74 -7.37 -1.39
C TYR A 47 8.83 -7.29 -2.46
N HIS A 48 8.49 -7.65 -3.70
CA HIS A 48 9.44 -7.65 -4.80
C HIS A 48 9.86 -6.24 -5.20
N PHE A 49 8.94 -5.26 -5.15
CA PHE A 49 9.30 -3.86 -5.39
C PHE A 49 10.27 -3.32 -4.33
N LEU A 50 10.03 -3.60 -3.05
CA LEU A 50 10.95 -3.20 -1.97
C LEU A 50 12.34 -3.81 -2.18
N HIS A 51 12.42 -5.08 -2.55
CA HIS A 51 13.69 -5.75 -2.84
C HIS A 51 14.39 -5.16 -4.07
N GLN A 52 13.67 -5.02 -5.19
CA GLN A 52 14.25 -4.59 -6.46
C GLN A 52 14.67 -3.12 -6.44
N LEU A 53 13.94 -2.27 -5.73
CA LEU A 53 14.13 -0.82 -5.75
C LEU A 53 14.95 -0.29 -4.57
N SER A 54 15.30 -1.13 -3.59
CA SER A 54 16.24 -0.76 -2.54
C SER A 54 17.66 -0.59 -3.10
N ILE A 55 18.35 0.43 -2.61
CA ILE A 55 19.73 0.75 -2.98
C ILE A 55 20.61 0.78 -1.73
N PRO A 56 21.95 0.73 -1.87
CA PRO A 56 22.85 0.92 -0.74
C PRO A 56 22.56 2.23 0.00
N HIS A 57 22.60 2.24 1.34
CA HIS A 57 22.38 3.48 2.09
C HIS A 57 23.39 4.56 1.67
N PRO A 58 22.94 5.71 1.14
CA PRO A 58 23.86 6.76 0.75
C PRO A 58 24.59 7.33 1.98
N PRO A 59 25.91 7.62 1.92
CA PRO A 59 26.67 8.14 3.08
C PRO A 59 26.12 9.43 3.68
N ASN A 60 25.47 10.27 2.86
CA ASN A 60 24.92 11.57 3.25
C ASN A 60 23.41 11.52 3.52
N ALA A 61 22.77 10.35 3.39
CA ALA A 61 21.36 10.20 3.70
C ALA A 61 21.18 10.02 5.22
N SER A 62 20.19 10.72 5.76
CA SER A 62 19.81 10.56 7.17
C SER A 62 19.44 9.11 7.48
N TRP A 63 19.86 8.64 8.64
CA TRP A 63 19.38 7.38 9.24
C TRP A 63 18.05 7.56 9.96
N HIS A 64 17.56 8.80 10.11
CA HIS A 64 16.24 9.04 10.65
C HIS A 64 15.17 8.61 9.65
N GLU A 65 14.39 7.63 10.07
CA GLU A 65 13.18 7.18 9.40
C GLU A 65 12.16 8.32 9.34
N THR A 66 11.90 8.84 8.14
CA THR A 66 10.89 9.88 7.89
C THR A 66 9.85 9.35 6.92
N GLY A 67 8.57 9.53 7.24
CA GLY A 67 7.49 9.02 6.42
C GLY A 67 6.28 8.59 7.23
N ASN A 68 5.29 8.06 6.53
CA ASN A 68 4.04 7.58 7.11
C ASN A 68 3.80 6.08 6.86
N ILE A 69 4.73 5.37 6.23
CA ILE A 69 4.67 3.92 6.07
C ILE A 69 6.03 3.28 6.33
N THR A 70 6.03 2.18 7.08
CA THR A 70 7.23 1.42 7.45
C THR A 70 7.08 -0.04 7.04
N PHE A 71 8.09 -0.58 6.36
CA PHE A 71 8.14 -1.99 5.96
C PHE A 71 9.38 -2.66 6.52
N THR A 72 9.25 -3.94 6.86
CA THR A 72 10.38 -4.83 7.00
C THR A 72 10.94 -5.15 5.61
N LEU A 73 12.24 -4.93 5.42
CA LEU A 73 12.87 -5.18 4.13
C LEU A 73 13.00 -6.69 3.86
N PRO A 74 12.74 -7.11 2.62
CA PRO A 74 13.01 -8.46 2.14
C PRO A 74 14.43 -8.94 2.50
N HIS A 75 14.51 -10.13 3.11
CA HIS A 75 15.77 -10.83 3.39
C HIS A 75 15.81 -12.18 2.66
N PRO A 76 15.85 -12.20 1.32
CA PRO A 76 15.91 -13.45 0.57
C PRO A 76 17.26 -14.14 0.78
N ARG A 77 17.27 -15.48 0.66
CA ARG A 77 18.48 -16.30 0.82
C ARG A 77 19.61 -15.89 -0.15
N ASN A 78 19.26 -15.43 -1.35
CA ASN A 78 20.18 -14.94 -2.37
C ASN A 78 19.73 -13.54 -2.84
N GLY A 79 20.70 -12.67 -3.18
CA GLY A 79 20.44 -11.34 -3.73
C GLY A 79 20.91 -10.22 -2.80
N LYS A 80 20.16 -9.11 -2.80
CA LYS A 80 20.51 -7.93 -2.00
C LYS A 80 20.40 -8.21 -0.49
N ASN A 81 21.48 -7.96 0.22
CA ASN A 81 21.51 -8.00 1.68
C ASN A 81 20.89 -6.69 2.24
N PRO A 82 19.79 -6.73 3.00
CA PRO A 82 19.16 -5.54 3.53
C PRO A 82 20.01 -4.80 4.57
N ASN A 83 21.10 -5.38 5.11
CA ASN A 83 22.05 -4.59 5.91
C ASN A 83 22.86 -3.59 5.08
N VAL A 84 22.88 -3.77 3.75
CA VAL A 84 23.54 -2.86 2.80
C VAL A 84 22.49 -2.10 2.00
N TYR A 85 21.51 -2.81 1.42
CA TYR A 85 20.48 -2.26 0.54
C TYR A 85 19.20 -1.90 1.32
N ASN A 86 19.28 -0.85 2.13
CA ASN A 86 18.23 -0.40 3.06
C ASN A 86 17.69 1.00 2.81
N TYR A 87 17.95 1.57 1.64
CA TYR A 87 17.44 2.88 1.29
C TYR A 87 16.48 2.79 0.10
N ILE A 88 15.32 3.46 0.21
CA ILE A 88 14.35 3.65 -0.87
C ILE A 88 14.43 5.12 -1.30
N GLY A 89 14.94 5.36 -2.50
CA GLY A 89 15.00 6.70 -3.07
C GLY A 89 13.62 7.25 -3.43
N HIS A 90 13.52 8.56 -3.64
CA HIS A 90 12.26 9.23 -3.94
C HIS A 90 11.51 8.63 -5.15
N ASN A 91 12.21 8.41 -6.28
CA ASN A 91 11.60 7.80 -7.46
C ASN A 91 11.15 6.35 -7.20
N SER A 92 11.93 5.59 -6.44
CA SER A 92 11.56 4.24 -6.00
C SER A 92 10.29 4.25 -5.16
N ALA A 93 10.18 5.19 -4.21
CA ALA A 93 8.98 5.36 -3.38
C ALA A 93 7.74 5.68 -4.23
N LEU A 94 7.85 6.50 -5.27
CA LEU A 94 6.74 6.80 -6.19
C LEU A 94 6.27 5.56 -6.97
N ILE A 95 7.21 4.70 -7.40
CA ILE A 95 6.89 3.44 -8.09
C ILE A 95 6.17 2.50 -7.13
N ILE A 96 6.67 2.38 -5.90
CA ILE A 96 6.08 1.54 -4.85
C ILE A 96 4.69 2.05 -4.48
N GLU A 97 4.52 3.36 -4.26
CA GLU A 97 3.22 3.99 -4.01
C GLU A 97 2.24 3.66 -5.14
N LYS A 98 2.70 3.71 -6.40
CA LYS A 98 1.84 3.39 -7.55
C LYS A 98 1.39 1.94 -7.55
N ALA A 99 2.28 1.00 -7.18
CA ALA A 99 1.93 -0.40 -7.06
C ALA A 99 0.88 -0.63 -5.94
N MET A 100 1.01 0.04 -4.80
CA MET A 100 0.01 -0.01 -3.72
C MET A 100 -1.34 0.55 -4.17
N GLU A 101 -1.35 1.64 -4.94
CA GLU A 101 -2.58 2.21 -5.50
C GLU A 101 -3.28 1.24 -6.46
N VAL A 102 -2.52 0.46 -7.24
CA VAL A 102 -3.07 -0.56 -8.13
C VAL A 102 -3.68 -1.72 -7.33
N GLU A 103 -2.96 -2.22 -6.31
CA GLU A 103 -3.44 -3.26 -5.41
C GLU A 103 -4.76 -2.86 -4.73
N MET A 104 -4.79 -1.69 -4.09
CA MET A 104 -5.97 -1.14 -3.43
C MET A 104 -7.16 -0.97 -4.39
N ARG A 105 -6.91 -0.51 -5.63
CA ARG A 105 -7.98 -0.31 -6.61
C ARG A 105 -8.56 -1.62 -7.11
N ALA A 106 -7.72 -2.63 -7.34
CA ALA A 106 -8.19 -3.95 -7.75
C ALA A 106 -9.16 -4.51 -6.70
N GLU A 107 -8.76 -4.47 -5.43
CA GLU A 107 -9.60 -4.92 -4.31
C GLU A 107 -10.89 -4.11 -4.18
N LEU A 108 -10.81 -2.78 -4.25
CA LEU A 108 -12.00 -1.91 -4.21
C LEU A 108 -12.97 -2.25 -5.35
N TYR A 109 -12.49 -2.45 -6.57
CA TYR A 109 -13.36 -2.67 -7.72
C TYR A 109 -14.06 -4.04 -7.63
N GLU A 110 -13.35 -5.06 -7.20
CA GLU A 110 -13.92 -6.37 -6.91
C GLU A 110 -15.02 -6.26 -5.84
N PHE A 111 -14.72 -5.62 -4.70
CA PHE A 111 -15.67 -5.40 -3.61
C PHE A 111 -16.93 -4.65 -4.05
N LEU A 112 -16.78 -3.58 -4.84
CA LEU A 112 -17.90 -2.80 -5.35
C LEU A 112 -18.80 -3.64 -6.28
N LEU A 113 -18.19 -4.42 -7.16
CA LEU A 113 -18.93 -5.25 -8.12
C LEU A 113 -19.65 -6.41 -7.43
N GLU A 114 -18.97 -7.13 -6.54
CA GLU A 114 -19.56 -8.22 -5.75
C GLU A 114 -20.76 -7.71 -4.96
N ASN A 115 -20.60 -6.62 -4.21
CA ASN A 115 -21.69 -6.05 -3.43
C ASN A 115 -22.87 -5.60 -4.31
N LYS A 116 -22.60 -5.03 -5.49
CA LYS A 116 -23.66 -4.60 -6.39
C LYS A 116 -24.44 -5.77 -6.99
N TYR A 117 -23.74 -6.79 -7.46
CA TYR A 117 -24.32 -7.82 -8.32
C TYR A 117 -24.68 -9.11 -7.56
N CYS A 118 -23.96 -9.44 -6.49
CA CYS A 118 -24.23 -10.60 -5.65
C CYS A 118 -25.11 -10.24 -4.44
N HIS A 119 -24.93 -9.05 -3.86
CA HIS A 119 -25.61 -8.65 -2.61
C HIS A 119 -26.67 -7.54 -2.78
N GLY A 120 -26.83 -6.98 -3.98
CA GLY A 120 -27.79 -5.92 -4.26
C GLY A 120 -27.50 -4.56 -3.58
N ILE A 121 -26.31 -4.39 -3.00
CA ILE A 121 -25.90 -3.17 -2.29
C ILE A 121 -25.48 -2.09 -3.29
N MET A 122 -25.84 -0.84 -3.00
CA MET A 122 -25.49 0.28 -3.88
C MET A 122 -23.99 0.61 -3.79
N PHE A 123 -23.41 1.04 -4.92
CA PHE A 123 -21.99 1.42 -4.98
C PHE A 123 -21.62 2.52 -3.98
N LYS A 124 -22.52 3.50 -3.75
CA LYS A 124 -22.29 4.58 -2.78
C LYS A 124 -22.07 4.01 -1.37
N LYS A 125 -23.01 3.19 -0.89
CA LYS A 125 -22.91 2.53 0.42
C LYS A 125 -21.67 1.64 0.53
N SER A 126 -21.36 0.89 -0.53
CA SER A 126 -20.16 0.05 -0.57
C SER A 126 -18.88 0.89 -0.49
N MET A 127 -18.80 2.02 -1.19
CA MET A 127 -17.66 2.93 -1.12
C MET A 127 -17.43 3.47 0.29
N GLU A 128 -18.50 3.96 0.94
CA GLU A 128 -18.46 4.44 2.33
C GLU A 128 -17.93 3.33 3.26
N THR A 129 -18.48 2.11 3.15
CA THR A 129 -18.03 0.95 3.96
C THR A 129 -16.56 0.59 3.70
N PHE A 130 -16.08 0.65 2.46
CA PHE A 130 -14.68 0.35 2.15
C PHE A 130 -13.73 1.38 2.76
N VAL A 131 -14.06 2.67 2.63
CA VAL A 131 -13.26 3.78 3.18
C VAL A 131 -13.22 3.72 4.70
N GLU A 132 -14.36 3.42 5.35
CA GLU A 132 -14.44 3.19 6.79
C GLU A 132 -13.60 1.98 7.22
N HIS A 133 -13.76 0.84 6.54
CA HIS A 133 -13.05 -0.40 6.88
C HIS A 133 -11.53 -0.22 6.87
N TYR A 134 -11.01 0.51 5.89
CA TYR A 134 -9.58 0.75 5.70
C TYR A 134 -9.05 2.00 6.42
N ASN A 135 -9.83 2.63 7.31
CA ASN A 135 -9.47 3.86 8.02
C ASN A 135 -9.03 5.01 7.09
N MET A 136 -9.66 5.12 5.92
CA MET A 136 -9.34 6.14 4.91
C MET A 136 -10.24 7.38 4.99
N VAL A 137 -11.20 7.41 5.93
CA VAL A 137 -12.14 8.52 6.12
C VAL A 137 -11.38 9.83 6.31
N GLY A 138 -11.69 10.84 5.49
CA GLY A 138 -11.02 12.14 5.51
C GLY A 138 -9.60 12.16 4.92
N LEU A 139 -9.04 11.01 4.54
CA LEU A 139 -7.74 10.91 3.85
C LEU A 139 -7.87 10.85 2.32
N VAL A 140 -9.06 10.50 1.83
CA VAL A 140 -9.42 10.45 0.41
C VAL A 140 -10.90 10.78 0.26
N GLU A 141 -11.25 11.49 -0.82
CA GLU A 141 -12.65 11.72 -1.18
C GLU A 141 -13.23 10.47 -1.86
N GLU A 142 -14.37 9.95 -1.37
CA GLU A 142 -15.07 8.80 -1.98
C GLU A 142 -15.41 9.05 -3.45
N GLU A 143 -15.77 10.29 -3.79
CA GLU A 143 -16.07 10.72 -5.17
C GLU A 143 -14.85 10.57 -6.10
N SER A 144 -13.64 10.79 -5.60
CA SER A 144 -12.42 10.62 -6.39
C SER A 144 -12.20 9.14 -6.76
N LEU A 145 -12.46 8.23 -5.81
CA LEU A 145 -12.42 6.79 -6.01
C LEU A 145 -13.54 6.32 -6.94
N MET A 146 -14.75 6.85 -6.76
CA MET A 146 -15.91 6.55 -7.59
C MET A 146 -15.68 6.95 -9.06
N ARG A 147 -15.10 8.14 -9.30
CA ARG A 147 -14.73 8.57 -10.66
C ARG A 147 -13.67 7.66 -11.28
N ALA A 148 -12.68 7.21 -10.50
CA ALA A 148 -11.68 6.26 -10.98
C ALA A 148 -12.32 4.92 -11.38
N PHE A 149 -13.22 4.40 -10.54
CA PHE A 149 -14.00 3.19 -10.83
C PHE A 149 -14.86 3.33 -12.10
N GLN A 150 -15.55 4.46 -12.27
CA GLN A 150 -16.36 4.72 -13.46
C GLN A 150 -15.51 4.75 -14.75
N ARG A 151 -14.33 5.39 -14.71
CA ARG A 151 -13.39 5.39 -15.83
C ARG A 151 -12.92 3.97 -16.17
N TRP A 152 -12.54 3.20 -15.16
CA TRP A 152 -12.14 1.80 -15.34
C TRP A 152 -13.26 0.96 -15.98
N ARG A 153 -14.51 1.07 -15.49
CA ARG A 153 -15.66 0.39 -16.10
C ARG A 153 -15.90 0.76 -17.56
N LYS A 154 -15.66 2.02 -17.93
CA LYS A 154 -15.77 2.47 -19.32
C LYS A 154 -14.71 1.79 -20.19
N MET A 155 -13.45 1.77 -19.74
CA MET A 155 -12.35 1.10 -20.45
C MET A 155 -12.63 -0.39 -20.66
N MET A 156 -13.07 -1.10 -19.61
CA MET A 156 -13.36 -2.55 -19.72
C MET A 156 -14.48 -2.87 -20.71
N LYS A 157 -15.46 -1.97 -20.88
CA LYS A 157 -16.52 -2.13 -21.90
C LYS A 157 -16.00 -1.89 -23.31
N GLU A 158 -15.13 -0.91 -23.49
CA GLU A 158 -14.53 -0.59 -24.78
C GLU A 158 -13.58 -1.71 -25.25
N GLU A 159 -12.82 -2.32 -24.34
CA GLU A 159 -11.96 -3.49 -24.64
C GLU A 159 -12.78 -4.70 -25.07
N LYS A 160 -13.92 -4.98 -24.43
CA LYS A 160 -14.81 -6.09 -24.82
C LYS A 160 -15.45 -5.91 -26.20
N ASN A 161 -15.55 -4.66 -26.67
CA ASN A 161 -16.15 -4.32 -27.95
C ASN A 161 -15.13 -4.23 -29.11
N ARG A 162 -13.83 -4.47 -28.82
CA ARG A 162 -12.76 -4.58 -29.82
C ARG A 162 -12.48 -6.04 -30.15
#